data_AF-A0A1Y1I461-F1
#
_entry.id   AF-A0A1Y1I461-F1
#
_cell.length_a   1.000
_cell.length_b   1.000
_cell.length_c   1.000
_cell.angle_alpha   90.00
_cell.angle_beta   90.00
_cell.angle_gamma   90.00
#
_symmetry.space_group_name_H-M   'P 1'
#
loop_
_entity.id
_entity.type
_entity.pdbx_description
1 polymer ?
#
loop_
_entity_poly.entity_id
_entity_poly.type
_entity_poly.pdbx_seq_one_letter_code
_entity_poly.pdbx_strand_id
1 'polypeptide(L)'
;MGPPCCVKKWADHAKLKVTRVETPPHLLASHLLLNDGILRIPGEKETAFNNLYAKWWADGKWMYVVQKRTKVFKLFVDLDYECVMEPSDNELVTVCLSIYSRVAELVGAAASRCIVSVADGTKRLKEGGFKRGVHIVWPDVCIDDTQALVLRRWLLVRLNDEFGQNSWEKVVDSNVYKGGSGLRMNGSMKMPTCEACGGRREKSCKSCGGQGKVTDPRRYAVFRCFVNGTEDEGLLETCVRDLETQISLTSIRVLSKGRVSVVIPPCDAPEMDSGQPAFRQSSGAISHVQGGDRTEAVAREIRLAFPECFDQGERIENVQEFAGSYYLAHTNSKYCNNLGRPHNSNRIYFYLSAGYMFQKCYCTCETLKGRSQGLCQHYRSRGVKMSEALRKELFPGAGADGEQEEEVEEAEEAEEVDEWRRKKKPAKKRGIIISMAKYLK
;
A
#
# COMPACT_ATOMS: atom_id res chain seq x y z
N MET A 1 0.82 -18.73 -27.10
CA MET A 1 0.87 -17.43 -27.81
C MET A 1 0.76 -16.32 -26.76
N GLY A 2 1.67 -15.35 -26.75
CA GLY A 2 1.57 -14.20 -25.84
C GLY A 2 0.32 -13.36 -26.14
N PRO A 3 -0.20 -12.60 -25.17
CA PRO A 3 -1.45 -11.88 -25.32
C PRO A 3 -1.29 -10.67 -26.24
N PRO A 4 -2.41 -10.10 -26.66
CA PRO A 4 -2.38 -8.88 -27.42
C PRO A 4 -2.05 -7.63 -26.59
N CYS A 5 -1.21 -6.78 -27.17
CA CYS A 5 -0.67 -5.58 -26.54
C CYS A 5 -1.58 -4.35 -26.62
N CYS A 6 -2.69 -4.45 -27.35
CA CYS A 6 -3.61 -3.35 -27.53
C CYS A 6 -5.03 -3.78 -27.23
N VAL A 7 -5.79 -2.82 -26.73
CA VAL A 7 -7.22 -2.92 -26.38
C VAL A 7 -8.05 -3.63 -27.44
N LYS A 8 -7.86 -3.28 -28.73
CA LYS A 8 -8.65 -3.88 -29.82
C LYS A 8 -8.39 -5.39 -29.90
N LYS A 9 -7.13 -5.80 -29.98
CA LYS A 9 -6.81 -7.23 -30.06
C LYS A 9 -7.16 -7.97 -28.76
N TRP A 10 -7.04 -7.32 -27.59
CA TRP A 10 -7.52 -7.86 -26.32
C TRP A 10 -9.04 -8.09 -26.34
N ALA A 11 -9.80 -7.12 -26.85
CA ALA A 11 -11.24 -7.23 -27.04
C ALA A 11 -11.56 -8.41 -27.98
N ASP A 12 -10.90 -8.49 -29.14
CA ASP A 12 -11.10 -9.56 -30.11
C ASP A 12 -10.81 -10.94 -29.50
N HIS A 13 -9.72 -11.07 -28.74
CA HIS A 13 -9.34 -12.29 -28.01
C HIS A 13 -10.37 -12.66 -26.93
N ALA A 14 -10.89 -11.66 -26.21
CA ALA A 14 -11.96 -11.81 -25.24
C ALA A 14 -13.36 -11.91 -25.91
N LYS A 15 -13.44 -11.86 -27.25
CA LYS A 15 -14.66 -11.87 -28.07
C LYS A 15 -15.62 -10.70 -27.77
N LEU A 16 -15.09 -9.53 -27.45
CA LEU A 16 -15.83 -8.34 -27.04
C LEU A 16 -16.08 -7.36 -28.18
N LYS A 17 -17.23 -6.69 -28.16
CA LYS A 17 -17.57 -5.69 -29.17
C LYS A 17 -16.99 -4.32 -28.83
N VAL A 18 -16.18 -3.78 -29.73
CA VAL A 18 -15.61 -2.43 -29.64
C VAL A 18 -16.55 -1.41 -30.27
N THR A 19 -16.83 -0.29 -29.59
CA THR A 19 -17.71 0.79 -30.09
C THR A 19 -17.03 2.15 -29.94
N ARG A 20 -17.04 2.98 -31.00
CA ARG A 20 -16.58 4.37 -30.91
C ARG A 20 -17.69 5.23 -30.30
N VAL A 21 -17.32 6.19 -29.45
CA VAL A 21 -18.25 7.08 -28.75
C VAL A 21 -17.76 8.52 -28.90
N GLU A 22 -18.69 9.46 -29.03
CA GLU A 22 -18.38 10.87 -29.28
C GLU A 22 -18.08 11.66 -27.99
N THR A 23 -18.64 11.22 -26.86
CA THR A 23 -18.39 11.78 -25.53
C THR A 23 -16.96 11.50 -25.07
N PRO A 24 -16.28 12.41 -24.33
CA PRO A 24 -14.98 12.15 -23.75
C PRO A 24 -14.96 10.82 -22.98
N PRO A 25 -14.22 9.79 -23.46
CA PRO A 25 -14.38 8.41 -23.02
C PRO A 25 -14.19 8.15 -21.52
N HIS A 26 -13.36 8.97 -20.87
CA HIS A 26 -12.99 8.82 -19.48
C HIS A 26 -14.12 9.14 -18.49
N LEU A 27 -15.09 9.98 -18.90
CA LEU A 27 -16.23 10.39 -18.08
C LEU A 27 -17.31 9.31 -17.98
N LEU A 28 -17.39 8.42 -18.97
CA LEU A 28 -18.37 7.32 -19.02
C LEU A 28 -17.78 5.96 -18.65
N ALA A 29 -16.50 5.93 -18.30
CA ALA A 29 -15.75 4.72 -18.00
C ALA A 29 -16.18 4.12 -16.66
N SER A 30 -16.57 2.84 -16.65
CA SER A 30 -16.67 2.07 -15.40
C SER A 30 -15.39 1.32 -15.09
N HIS A 31 -14.58 1.01 -16.11
CA HIS A 31 -13.27 0.38 -15.94
C HIS A 31 -12.24 1.00 -16.89
N LEU A 32 -11.00 1.01 -16.46
CA LEU A 32 -9.83 1.33 -17.29
C LEU A 32 -9.10 0.04 -17.62
N LEU A 33 -8.32 0.07 -18.70
CA LEU A 33 -7.42 -1.01 -19.07
C LEU A 33 -5.96 -0.54 -19.03
N LEU A 34 -5.13 -1.29 -18.31
CA LEU A 34 -3.69 -1.08 -18.19
C LEU A 34 -2.91 -1.40 -19.48
N ASN A 35 -3.61 -1.57 -20.61
CA ASN A 35 -3.09 -1.72 -21.97
C ASN A 35 -3.70 -0.67 -22.96
N ASP A 36 -4.01 0.53 -22.46
CA ASP A 36 -4.48 1.74 -23.20
C ASP A 36 -5.98 1.81 -23.55
N GLY A 37 -6.85 1.21 -22.73
CA GLY A 37 -8.28 1.11 -23.05
C GLY A 37 -9.22 1.49 -21.94
N ILE A 38 -10.49 1.53 -22.30
CA ILE A 38 -11.59 1.88 -21.41
C ILE A 38 -12.74 0.93 -21.67
N LEU A 39 -13.35 0.42 -20.60
CA LEU A 39 -14.60 -0.31 -20.66
C LEU A 39 -15.74 0.55 -20.10
N ARG A 40 -16.90 0.40 -20.71
CA ARG A 40 -18.16 0.86 -20.14
C ARG A 40 -19.08 -0.32 -19.94
N ILE A 41 -19.26 -0.66 -18.66
CA ILE A 41 -20.18 -1.68 -18.17
C ILE A 41 -21.39 -0.94 -17.58
N PRO A 42 -22.61 -1.13 -18.12
CA PRO A 42 -23.83 -0.65 -17.48
C PRO A 42 -23.99 -1.25 -16.08
N GLY A 43 -24.52 -0.49 -15.12
CA GLY A 43 -24.60 -0.91 -13.72
C GLY A 43 -25.35 -2.22 -13.52
N GLU A 44 -26.43 -2.42 -14.27
CA GLU A 44 -27.25 -3.64 -14.28
C GLU A 44 -26.54 -4.87 -14.87
N LYS A 45 -25.39 -4.68 -15.53
CA LYS A 45 -24.58 -5.74 -16.11
C LYS A 45 -23.26 -5.98 -15.37
N GLU A 46 -22.98 -5.26 -14.27
CA GLU A 46 -21.73 -5.39 -13.52
C GLU A 46 -21.56 -6.80 -12.91
N THR A 47 -22.62 -7.40 -12.33
CA THR A 47 -22.54 -8.78 -11.83
C THR A 47 -22.20 -9.76 -12.95
N ALA A 48 -22.87 -9.66 -14.10
CA ALA A 48 -22.57 -10.51 -15.26
C ALA A 48 -21.13 -10.29 -15.76
N PHE A 49 -20.63 -9.06 -15.72
CA PHE A 49 -19.24 -8.75 -16.06
C PHE A 49 -18.26 -9.41 -15.08
N ASN A 50 -18.52 -9.34 -13.77
CA ASN A 50 -17.67 -9.95 -12.75
C ASN A 50 -17.59 -11.48 -12.91
N ASN A 51 -18.71 -12.14 -13.17
CA ASN A 51 -18.74 -13.60 -13.40
C ASN A 51 -17.96 -13.97 -14.68
N LEU A 52 -18.15 -13.20 -15.75
CA LEU A 52 -17.39 -13.39 -16.99
C LEU A 52 -15.89 -13.15 -16.79
N TYR A 53 -15.52 -12.13 -16.00
CA TYR A 53 -14.14 -11.82 -15.62
C TYR A 53 -13.53 -12.99 -14.85
N ALA A 54 -14.24 -13.52 -13.84
CA ALA A 54 -13.79 -14.66 -13.04
C ALA A 54 -13.57 -15.90 -13.93
N LYS A 55 -14.51 -16.18 -14.85
CA LYS A 55 -14.36 -17.25 -15.84
C LYS A 55 -13.15 -17.06 -16.73
N TRP A 56 -12.90 -15.85 -17.22
CA TRP A 56 -11.71 -15.58 -18.04
C TRP A 56 -10.41 -15.79 -17.27
N TRP A 57 -10.39 -15.46 -15.99
CA TRP A 57 -9.24 -15.77 -15.14
C TRP A 57 -9.08 -17.29 -14.98
N ALA A 58 -10.15 -18.03 -14.69
CA ALA A 58 -10.13 -19.49 -14.62
C ALA A 58 -9.61 -20.14 -15.92
N ASP A 59 -10.02 -19.60 -17.07
CA ASP A 59 -9.57 -20.01 -18.42
C ASP A 59 -8.10 -19.61 -18.72
N GLY A 60 -7.39 -18.99 -17.79
CA GLY A 60 -6.00 -18.56 -17.95
C GLY A 60 -5.82 -17.34 -18.87
N LYS A 61 -6.89 -16.58 -19.14
CA LYS A 61 -6.81 -15.41 -20.04
C LYS A 61 -6.10 -14.25 -19.37
N TRP A 62 -5.43 -13.46 -20.20
CA TRP A 62 -4.67 -12.31 -19.75
C TRP A 62 -5.57 -11.08 -19.65
N MET A 63 -5.71 -10.56 -18.44
CA MET A 63 -6.59 -9.44 -18.08
C MET A 63 -5.77 -8.21 -17.68
N TYR A 64 -6.31 -7.02 -17.90
CA TYR A 64 -5.62 -5.74 -17.66
C TYR A 64 -6.54 -4.71 -17.01
N VAL A 65 -7.54 -5.13 -16.24
CA VAL A 65 -8.67 -4.31 -15.85
C VAL A 65 -8.40 -3.61 -14.52
N VAL A 66 -8.70 -2.31 -14.49
CA VAL A 66 -8.82 -1.49 -13.29
C VAL A 66 -10.28 -1.09 -13.18
N GLN A 67 -10.88 -1.39 -12.03
CA GLN A 67 -12.25 -1.01 -11.76
C GLN A 67 -12.26 0.44 -11.26
N LYS A 68 -12.99 1.34 -11.94
CA LYS A 68 -13.16 2.71 -11.45
C LYS A 68 -14.14 2.70 -10.29
N ARG A 69 -13.98 3.65 -9.37
CA ARG A 69 -14.97 3.89 -8.34
C ARG A 69 -16.30 4.42 -8.90
N THR A 70 -17.36 4.16 -8.15
CA THR A 70 -18.62 4.89 -8.19
C THR A 70 -18.57 6.06 -7.19
N LYS A 71 -19.54 6.99 -7.21
CA LYS A 71 -19.55 8.12 -6.26
C LYS A 71 -19.53 7.65 -4.80
N VAL A 72 -20.30 6.61 -4.52
CA VAL A 72 -20.23 5.81 -3.30
C VAL A 72 -19.71 4.44 -3.70
N PHE A 73 -18.70 3.93 -3.00
CA PHE A 73 -17.96 2.72 -3.34
C PHE A 73 -17.64 1.92 -2.08
N LYS A 74 -17.32 0.63 -2.24
CA LYS A 74 -16.87 -0.21 -1.12
C LYS A 74 -15.50 0.25 -0.67
N LEU A 75 -15.30 0.43 0.63
CA LEU A 75 -14.04 0.87 1.21
C LEU A 75 -12.91 -0.06 0.77
N PHE A 76 -11.83 0.55 0.29
CA PHE A 76 -10.59 -0.14 0.00
C PHE A 76 -9.39 0.75 0.32
N VAL A 77 -8.24 0.13 0.49
CA VAL A 77 -6.92 0.76 0.64
C VAL A 77 -5.97 0.08 -0.35
N ASP A 78 -5.20 0.89 -1.10
CA ASP A 78 -4.12 0.41 -1.97
C ASP A 78 -2.78 0.78 -1.33
N LEU A 79 -1.97 -0.24 -1.05
CA LEU A 79 -0.65 -0.10 -0.48
C LEU A 79 0.40 -0.47 -1.53
N ASP A 80 1.24 0.51 -1.81
CA ASP A 80 2.49 0.34 -2.50
C ASP A 80 3.59 0.11 -1.45
N TYR A 81 3.55 -1.04 -0.76
CA TYR A 81 4.43 -1.30 0.39
C TYR A 81 5.89 -1.35 -0.03
N GLU A 82 6.68 -0.39 0.46
CA GLU A 82 8.10 -0.24 0.15
C GLU A 82 8.93 -0.52 1.40
N CYS A 83 10.05 -1.23 1.23
CA CYS A 83 10.93 -1.64 2.31
C CYS A 83 12.35 -1.92 1.79
N VAL A 84 13.34 -1.83 2.68
CA VAL A 84 14.76 -2.03 2.33
C VAL A 84 15.08 -3.48 2.02
N MET A 85 14.47 -4.40 2.78
CA MET A 85 14.56 -5.85 2.59
C MET A 85 13.27 -6.37 1.99
N GLU A 86 13.30 -7.54 1.36
CA GLU A 86 12.07 -8.13 0.84
C GLU A 86 11.07 -8.38 1.99
N PRO A 87 9.83 -7.88 1.89
CA PRO A 87 8.92 -7.92 3.04
C PRO A 87 8.45 -9.35 3.25
N SER A 88 8.56 -9.81 4.50
CA SER A 88 8.01 -11.10 4.88
C SER A 88 6.48 -11.06 4.86
N ASP A 89 5.85 -12.20 4.62
CA ASP A 89 4.39 -12.32 4.70
C ASP A 89 3.85 -11.88 6.07
N ASN A 90 4.55 -12.21 7.16
CA ASN A 90 4.14 -11.83 8.52
C ASN A 90 4.22 -10.33 8.79
N GLU A 91 5.20 -9.65 8.20
CA GLU A 91 5.30 -8.19 8.25
C GLU A 91 4.10 -7.54 7.54
N LEU A 92 3.76 -8.02 6.33
CA LEU A 92 2.57 -7.54 5.62
C LEU A 92 1.29 -7.81 6.41
N VAL A 93 1.14 -8.99 7.01
CA VAL A 93 -0.01 -9.32 7.87
C VAL A 93 -0.11 -8.35 9.04
N THR A 94 1.00 -8.03 9.70
CA THR A 94 1.02 -7.11 10.84
C THR A 94 0.58 -5.70 10.44
N VAL A 95 1.07 -5.20 9.31
CA VAL A 95 0.62 -3.91 8.74
C VAL A 95 -0.86 -3.95 8.38
N CYS A 96 -1.33 -5.02 7.74
CA CYS A 96 -2.74 -5.16 7.37
C CYS A 96 -3.65 -5.23 8.61
N LEU A 97 -3.23 -5.91 9.67
CA LEU A 97 -3.95 -5.97 10.95
C LEU A 97 -4.03 -4.61 11.63
N SER A 98 -2.95 -3.82 11.62
CA SER A 98 -2.96 -2.45 12.14
C SER A 98 -3.98 -1.57 11.41
N ILE A 99 -4.00 -1.65 10.08
CA ILE A 99 -5.00 -0.95 9.24
C ILE A 99 -6.40 -1.47 9.57
N TYR A 100 -6.59 -2.79 9.66
CA TYR A 100 -7.86 -3.39 10.02
C TYR A 100 -8.38 -2.87 11.37
N SER A 101 -7.55 -2.91 12.40
CA SER A 101 -7.94 -2.43 13.73
C SER A 101 -8.34 -0.97 13.70
N ARG A 102 -7.58 -0.11 13.01
CA ARG A 102 -7.94 1.30 12.89
C ARG A 102 -9.25 1.51 12.12
N VAL A 103 -9.48 0.76 11.03
CA VAL A 103 -10.76 0.82 10.32
C VAL A 103 -11.90 0.36 11.23
N ALA A 104 -11.73 -0.75 11.96
CA ALA A 104 -12.75 -1.27 12.88
C ALA A 104 -13.07 -0.31 14.03
N GLU A 105 -12.08 0.41 14.57
CA GLU A 105 -12.28 1.47 15.57
C GLU A 105 -13.17 2.61 15.04
N LEU A 106 -13.00 3.00 13.77
CA LEU A 106 -13.70 4.13 13.15
C LEU A 106 -15.06 3.75 12.56
N VAL A 107 -15.22 2.50 12.12
CA VAL A 107 -16.37 2.01 11.34
C VAL A 107 -17.26 1.07 12.15
N GLY A 108 -16.74 0.49 13.23
CA GLY A 108 -17.45 -0.46 14.09
C GLY A 108 -17.73 -1.81 13.40
N ALA A 109 -18.83 -2.45 13.78
CA ALA A 109 -19.20 -3.80 13.34
C ALA A 109 -19.36 -3.95 11.81
N ALA A 110 -19.60 -2.84 11.08
CA ALA A 110 -19.68 -2.87 9.62
C ALA A 110 -18.33 -3.25 8.96
N ALA A 111 -17.20 -3.00 9.63
CA ALA A 111 -15.88 -3.39 9.16
C ALA A 111 -15.47 -4.83 9.54
N SER A 112 -16.43 -5.66 9.97
CA SER A 112 -16.19 -7.03 10.41
C SER A 112 -15.43 -7.88 9.39
N ARG A 113 -15.72 -7.73 8.10
CA ARG A 113 -15.10 -8.53 7.04
C ARG A 113 -14.13 -7.72 6.20
N CYS A 114 -12.92 -8.24 6.03
CA CYS A 114 -11.83 -7.62 5.29
C CYS A 114 -11.11 -8.65 4.41
N ILE A 115 -10.86 -8.31 3.14
CA ILE A 115 -10.15 -9.15 2.18
C ILE A 115 -8.84 -8.47 1.80
N VAL A 116 -7.72 -9.14 2.07
CA VAL A 116 -6.37 -8.69 1.71
C VAL A 116 -5.91 -9.47 0.49
N SER A 117 -5.49 -8.76 -0.55
CA SER A 117 -4.89 -9.32 -1.76
C SER A 117 -3.49 -8.76 -1.94
N VAL A 118 -2.53 -9.59 -2.33
CA VAL A 118 -1.14 -9.16 -2.59
C VAL A 118 -0.75 -9.44 -4.02
N ALA A 119 0.20 -8.67 -4.53
CA ALA A 119 0.88 -9.03 -5.77
C ALA A 119 1.66 -10.34 -5.58
N ASP A 120 1.54 -11.26 -6.54
CA ASP A 120 2.23 -12.56 -6.62
C ASP A 120 3.76 -12.49 -6.73
N GLY A 121 4.34 -11.29 -6.70
CA GLY A 121 5.79 -11.09 -6.65
C GLY A 121 6.19 -9.70 -6.19
N THR A 122 7.39 -9.63 -5.61
CA THR A 122 8.02 -8.39 -5.16
C THR A 122 8.78 -7.74 -6.31
N LYS A 123 8.61 -6.43 -6.48
CA LYS A 123 9.42 -5.65 -7.42
C LYS A 123 10.64 -5.09 -6.71
N ARG A 124 11.84 -5.38 -7.22
CA ARG A 124 13.05 -4.68 -6.83
C ARG A 124 13.03 -3.25 -7.37
N LEU A 125 13.33 -2.27 -6.52
CA LEU A 125 13.44 -0.86 -6.90
C LEU A 125 14.80 -0.58 -7.55
N LYS A 126 14.86 0.45 -8.41
CA LYS A 126 16.08 0.80 -9.18
C LYS A 126 17.17 1.36 -8.25
N GLU A 127 16.76 2.30 -7.43
CA GLU A 127 17.43 2.66 -6.19
C GLU A 127 17.04 1.51 -5.25
N GLY A 128 17.88 0.51 -4.98
CA GLY A 128 17.66 -0.66 -4.11
C GLY A 128 16.48 -0.74 -3.09
N GLY A 129 16.16 -1.98 -2.70
CA GLY A 129 14.98 -2.28 -1.88
C GLY A 129 13.85 -2.88 -2.70
N PHE A 130 12.69 -2.99 -2.08
CA PHE A 130 11.61 -3.85 -2.53
C PHE A 130 10.26 -3.16 -2.40
N LYS A 131 9.39 -3.47 -3.35
CA LYS A 131 8.01 -2.99 -3.40
C LYS A 131 7.06 -4.15 -3.63
N ARG A 132 6.10 -4.34 -2.73
CA ARG A 132 5.04 -5.33 -2.84
C ARG A 132 3.68 -4.65 -2.73
N GLY A 133 2.88 -4.79 -3.79
CA GLY A 133 1.55 -4.21 -3.81
C GLY A 133 0.60 -4.99 -2.92
N VAL A 134 -0.25 -4.30 -2.16
CA VAL A 134 -1.32 -4.89 -1.33
C VAL A 134 -2.61 -4.12 -1.54
N HIS A 135 -3.71 -4.83 -1.80
CA HIS A 135 -5.05 -4.28 -1.77
C HIS A 135 -5.77 -4.79 -0.54
N ILE A 136 -6.47 -3.92 0.16
CA ILE A 136 -7.32 -4.28 1.29
C ILE A 136 -8.73 -3.77 1.00
N VAL A 137 -9.74 -4.64 1.06
CA VAL A 137 -11.12 -4.30 0.72
C VAL A 137 -12.06 -4.70 1.87
N TRP A 138 -12.95 -3.79 2.26
CA TRP A 138 -14.08 -4.07 3.16
C TRP A 138 -15.37 -4.10 2.32
N PRO A 139 -15.83 -5.29 1.88
CA PRO A 139 -16.93 -5.41 0.94
C PRO A 139 -18.27 -4.86 1.45
N ASP A 140 -18.41 -4.74 2.77
CA ASP A 140 -19.65 -4.38 3.46
C ASP A 140 -19.68 -2.90 3.93
N VAL A 141 -18.60 -2.15 3.71
CA VAL A 141 -18.47 -0.75 4.10
C VAL A 141 -18.52 0.13 2.86
N CYS A 142 -19.51 1.02 2.75
CA CYS A 142 -19.67 1.93 1.63
C CYS A 142 -19.32 3.37 2.04
N ILE A 143 -18.41 4.01 1.30
CA ILE A 143 -17.93 5.37 1.55
C ILE A 143 -17.85 6.17 0.26
N ASP A 144 -17.62 7.48 0.37
CA ASP A 144 -17.28 8.37 -0.75
C ASP A 144 -15.81 8.82 -0.68
N ASP A 145 -15.39 9.65 -1.65
CA ASP A 145 -14.00 10.11 -1.74
C ASP A 145 -13.60 10.95 -0.51
N THR A 146 -14.53 11.76 0.05
CA THR A 146 -14.28 12.57 1.24
C THR A 146 -13.99 11.69 2.45
N GLN A 147 -14.85 10.71 2.71
CA GLN A 147 -14.69 9.76 3.80
C GLN A 147 -13.43 8.90 3.65
N ALA A 148 -13.07 8.52 2.42
CA ALA A 148 -11.84 7.77 2.15
C ALA A 148 -10.57 8.57 2.48
N LEU A 149 -10.55 9.87 2.16
CA LEU A 149 -9.42 10.76 2.46
C LEU A 149 -9.28 11.01 3.98
N VAL A 150 -10.39 11.19 4.69
CA VAL A 150 -10.39 11.29 6.17
C VAL A 150 -9.87 10.00 6.80
N LEU A 151 -10.38 8.84 6.36
CA LEU A 151 -9.88 7.55 6.83
C LEU A 151 -8.38 7.40 6.57
N ARG A 152 -7.93 7.78 5.38
CA ARG A 152 -6.49 7.74 5.03
C ARG A 152 -5.66 8.55 6.02
N ARG A 153 -6.09 9.75 6.45
CA ARG A 153 -5.37 10.53 7.49
C ARG A 153 -5.21 9.73 8.78
N TRP A 154 -6.28 9.12 9.27
CA TRP A 154 -6.22 8.25 10.45
C TRP A 154 -5.28 7.05 10.29
N LEU A 155 -5.26 6.44 9.10
CA LEU A 155 -4.33 5.36 8.80
C LEU A 155 -2.88 5.85 8.82
N LEU A 156 -2.59 7.01 8.24
CA LEU A 156 -1.23 7.56 8.27
C LEU A 156 -0.76 7.83 9.69
N VAL A 157 -1.59 8.43 10.55
CA VAL A 157 -1.26 8.65 11.97
C VAL A 157 -0.91 7.32 12.64
N ARG A 158 -1.79 6.32 12.50
CA ARG A 158 -1.58 4.99 13.09
C ARG A 158 -0.29 4.32 12.61
N LEU A 159 -0.05 4.35 11.30
CA LEU A 159 1.07 3.66 10.68
C LEU A 159 2.40 4.37 11.00
N ASN A 160 2.41 5.71 11.09
CA ASN A 160 3.57 6.45 11.56
C ASN A 160 3.84 6.17 13.04
N ASP A 161 2.81 6.20 13.89
CA ASP A 161 2.94 5.92 15.32
C ASP A 161 3.47 4.50 15.60
N GLU A 162 3.01 3.50 14.85
CA GLU A 162 3.38 2.10 15.08
C GLU A 162 4.68 1.68 14.39
N PHE A 163 4.93 2.17 13.18
CA PHE A 163 6.00 1.64 12.35
C PHE A 163 7.11 2.66 12.04
N GLY A 164 6.76 3.95 11.85
CA GLY A 164 7.67 5.10 11.66
C GLY A 164 8.73 5.02 10.55
N GLN A 165 8.83 3.88 9.85
CA GLN A 165 9.95 3.51 8.98
C GLN A 165 9.74 3.87 7.51
N ASN A 166 8.49 4.07 7.12
CA ASN A 166 8.09 4.27 5.74
C ASN A 166 7.55 5.69 5.58
N SER A 167 7.75 6.24 4.39
CA SER A 167 6.91 7.31 3.85
C SER A 167 5.49 6.79 3.65
N TRP A 168 4.74 6.63 4.75
CA TRP A 168 3.41 6.04 4.72
C TRP A 168 2.44 6.83 3.84
N GLU A 169 2.67 8.13 3.66
CA GLU A 169 1.96 8.98 2.73
C GLU A 169 2.13 8.56 1.25
N LYS A 170 3.29 7.98 0.90
CA LYS A 170 3.55 7.40 -0.42
C LYS A 170 3.08 5.95 -0.50
N VAL A 171 3.22 5.20 0.59
CA VAL A 171 2.81 3.78 0.64
C VAL A 171 1.29 3.66 0.54
N VAL A 172 0.53 4.45 1.30
CA VAL A 172 -0.93 4.47 1.25
C VAL A 172 -1.36 5.41 0.12
N ASP A 173 -1.58 4.85 -1.08
CA ASP A 173 -1.75 5.65 -2.30
C ASP A 173 -3.04 6.48 -2.25
N SER A 174 -2.92 7.81 -2.21
CA SER A 174 -4.07 8.72 -2.29
C SER A 174 -4.59 8.89 -3.71
N ASN A 175 -3.78 8.61 -4.74
CA ASN A 175 -4.16 8.82 -6.13
C ASN A 175 -5.26 7.87 -6.56
N VAL A 176 -5.40 6.73 -5.89
CA VAL A 176 -6.57 5.91 -6.08
C VAL A 176 -7.79 6.78 -5.85
N TYR A 177 -7.90 7.59 -4.79
CA TYR A 177 -9.04 8.47 -4.45
C TYR A 177 -9.25 9.71 -5.35
N LYS A 178 -8.34 9.99 -6.29
CA LYS A 178 -8.38 11.22 -7.12
C LYS A 178 -8.80 10.93 -8.57
N GLY A 179 -9.33 11.97 -9.25
CA GLY A 179 -9.40 12.04 -10.73
C GLY A 179 -10.20 10.92 -11.44
N GLY A 180 -11.13 10.25 -10.76
CA GLY A 180 -11.86 9.12 -11.32
C GLY A 180 -10.99 7.89 -11.57
N SER A 181 -9.96 7.69 -10.73
CA SER A 181 -9.14 6.48 -10.64
C SER A 181 -9.90 5.34 -9.94
N GLY A 182 -9.22 4.26 -9.59
CA GLY A 182 -9.81 3.07 -9.01
C GLY A 182 -8.77 2.01 -8.66
N LEU A 183 -9.20 0.76 -8.53
CA LEU A 183 -8.37 -0.34 -8.03
C LEU A 183 -8.15 -1.39 -9.12
N ARG A 184 -6.93 -1.92 -9.22
CA ARG A 184 -6.62 -3.02 -10.16
C ARG A 184 -7.37 -4.27 -9.70
N MET A 185 -8.17 -4.88 -10.58
CA MET A 185 -8.92 -6.10 -10.23
C MET A 185 -7.95 -7.27 -10.00
N ASN A 186 -8.26 -8.14 -9.04
CA ASN A 186 -7.49 -9.36 -8.83
C ASN A 186 -7.37 -10.18 -10.13
N GLY A 187 -6.20 -10.76 -10.40
CA GLY A 187 -5.90 -11.47 -11.64
C GLY A 187 -5.49 -10.58 -12.83
N SER A 188 -5.66 -9.25 -12.74
CA SER A 188 -5.23 -8.33 -13.81
C SER A 188 -3.75 -8.00 -13.73
N MET A 189 -3.11 -7.99 -14.90
CA MET A 189 -1.73 -7.59 -15.14
C MET A 189 -1.63 -6.12 -15.54
N LYS A 190 -0.40 -5.62 -15.71
CA LYS A 190 -0.13 -4.26 -16.21
C LYS A 190 0.70 -4.32 -17.50
N MET A 191 0.52 -3.34 -18.39
CA MET A 191 1.40 -3.14 -19.53
C MET A 191 2.06 -1.75 -19.48
N PRO A 192 3.14 -1.60 -18.70
CA PRO A 192 3.91 -0.36 -18.69
C PRO A 192 4.55 -0.04 -20.04
N THR A 193 4.93 1.23 -20.20
CA THR A 193 5.78 1.70 -21.28
C THR A 193 7.09 0.91 -21.31
N CYS A 194 7.52 0.51 -22.51
CA CYS A 194 8.81 -0.15 -22.69
C CYS A 194 9.92 0.87 -22.44
N GLU A 195 10.72 0.64 -21.39
CA GLU A 195 11.83 1.52 -21.03
C GLU A 195 12.89 1.58 -22.14
N ALA A 196 13.18 0.45 -22.79
CA ALA A 196 14.24 0.36 -23.80
C ALA A 196 14.00 1.28 -25.02
N CYS A 197 12.76 1.45 -25.48
CA CYS A 197 12.44 2.37 -26.58
C CYS A 197 11.62 3.59 -26.14
N GLY A 198 11.46 3.84 -24.84
CA GLY A 198 10.64 4.93 -24.30
C GLY A 198 9.21 4.97 -24.83
N GLY A 199 8.66 3.83 -25.28
CA GLY A 199 7.33 3.77 -25.89
C GLY A 199 7.24 4.13 -27.38
N ARG A 200 8.37 4.39 -28.07
CA ARG A 200 8.40 4.86 -29.48
C ARG A 200 7.97 3.83 -30.53
N ARG A 201 7.72 2.57 -30.15
CA ARG A 201 7.29 1.47 -31.06
C ARG A 201 8.29 1.15 -32.18
N GLU A 202 9.58 1.22 -31.86
CA GLU A 202 10.66 0.86 -32.78
C GLU A 202 10.64 -0.64 -33.09
N LYS A 203 10.40 -1.03 -34.34
CA LYS A 203 10.32 -2.45 -34.76
C LYS A 203 11.54 -3.28 -34.34
N SER A 204 12.71 -2.66 -34.27
CA SER A 204 13.98 -3.26 -33.86
C SER A 204 14.12 -3.47 -32.34
N CYS A 205 13.21 -2.92 -31.52
CA CYS A 205 13.32 -3.01 -30.07
C CYS A 205 13.09 -4.45 -29.59
N LYS A 206 14.19 -5.11 -29.19
CA LYS A 206 14.18 -6.50 -28.71
C LYS A 206 13.34 -6.72 -27.45
N SER A 207 13.19 -5.69 -26.61
CA SER A 207 12.44 -5.79 -25.34
C SER A 207 10.93 -5.89 -25.56
N CYS A 208 10.37 -5.16 -26.52
CA CYS A 208 8.91 -5.13 -26.74
C CYS A 208 8.48 -5.62 -28.13
N GLY A 209 9.41 -6.05 -28.99
CA GLY A 209 9.12 -6.42 -30.37
C GLY A 209 8.44 -5.29 -31.18
N GLY A 210 8.80 -4.03 -30.88
CA GLY A 210 8.21 -2.85 -31.51
C GLY A 210 6.82 -2.44 -31.03
N GLN A 211 6.32 -3.00 -29.93
CA GLN A 211 5.01 -2.62 -29.40
C GLN A 211 5.04 -1.34 -28.56
N GLY A 212 6.22 -0.91 -28.10
CA GLY A 212 6.39 0.23 -27.19
C GLY A 212 5.95 -0.05 -25.75
N LYS A 213 5.51 -1.27 -25.45
CA LYS A 213 5.05 -1.69 -24.12
C LYS A 213 5.50 -3.11 -23.82
N VAL A 214 5.65 -3.42 -22.54
CA VAL A 214 6.01 -4.74 -22.05
C VAL A 214 4.97 -5.16 -21.03
N THR A 215 4.60 -6.44 -21.01
CA THR A 215 3.69 -6.96 -19.97
C THR A 215 4.47 -7.15 -18.67
N ASP A 216 3.96 -6.55 -17.61
CA ASP A 216 4.29 -6.89 -16.23
C ASP A 216 3.30 -7.98 -15.78
N PRO A 217 3.75 -9.24 -15.66
CA PRO A 217 2.85 -10.38 -15.48
C PRO A 217 2.29 -10.48 -14.07
N ARG A 218 2.71 -9.61 -13.13
CA ARG A 218 2.30 -9.68 -11.73
C ARG A 218 0.82 -9.42 -11.55
N ARG A 219 0.17 -10.28 -10.78
CA ARG A 219 -1.27 -10.26 -10.51
C ARG A 219 -1.51 -10.13 -9.02
N TYR A 220 -2.63 -9.49 -8.66
CA TYR A 220 -3.14 -9.58 -7.30
C TYR A 220 -3.95 -10.85 -7.11
N ALA A 221 -3.74 -11.55 -6.01
CA ALA A 221 -4.55 -12.67 -5.55
C ALA A 221 -4.83 -12.53 -4.05
N VAL A 222 -5.93 -13.13 -3.58
CA VAL A 222 -6.27 -13.10 -2.15
C VAL A 222 -5.18 -13.80 -1.36
N PHE A 223 -4.75 -13.13 -0.30
CA PHE A 223 -3.65 -13.53 0.57
C PHE A 223 -4.15 -13.88 1.97
N ARG A 224 -5.00 -13.03 2.54
CA ARG A 224 -5.62 -13.23 3.85
C ARG A 224 -7.04 -12.67 3.87
N CYS A 225 -7.87 -13.27 4.70
CA CYS A 225 -9.21 -12.80 5.00
C CYS A 225 -9.32 -12.63 6.51
N PHE A 226 -9.95 -11.55 6.95
CA PHE A 226 -10.23 -11.32 8.37
C PHE A 226 -11.72 -11.17 8.59
N VAL A 227 -12.21 -11.79 9.65
CA VAL A 227 -13.57 -11.64 10.16
C VAL A 227 -13.48 -11.31 11.65
N ASN A 228 -14.07 -10.20 12.07
CA ASN A 228 -14.08 -9.71 13.45
C ASN A 228 -12.67 -9.58 14.08
N GLY A 229 -11.67 -9.24 13.27
CA GLY A 229 -10.29 -9.03 13.72
C GLY A 229 -9.45 -10.30 13.82
N THR A 230 -10.01 -11.45 13.47
CA THR A 230 -9.29 -12.72 13.42
C THR A 230 -9.15 -13.20 11.98
N GLU A 231 -8.06 -13.90 11.66
CA GLU A 231 -7.91 -14.56 10.36
C GLU A 231 -9.02 -15.61 10.18
N ASP A 232 -9.63 -15.61 9.00
CA ASP A 232 -10.69 -16.54 8.62
C ASP A 232 -10.22 -17.42 7.46
N GLU A 233 -9.75 -18.62 7.79
CA GLU A 233 -9.24 -19.59 6.81
C GLU A 233 -10.35 -20.12 5.90
N GLY A 234 -11.58 -20.25 6.38
CA GLY A 234 -12.71 -20.74 5.58
C GLY A 234 -13.12 -19.76 4.49
N LEU A 235 -13.12 -18.46 4.79
CA LEU A 235 -13.34 -17.39 3.83
C LEU A 235 -12.18 -17.28 2.84
N LEU A 236 -10.93 -17.44 3.31
CA LEU A 236 -9.77 -17.51 2.44
C LEU A 236 -9.88 -18.68 1.45
N GLU A 237 -10.18 -19.89 1.94
CA GLU A 237 -10.37 -21.08 1.10
C GLU A 237 -11.49 -20.88 0.09
N THR A 238 -12.60 -20.27 0.51
CA THR A 238 -13.73 -19.95 -0.37
C THR A 238 -13.33 -19.00 -1.49
N CYS A 239 -12.61 -17.90 -1.18
CA CYS A 239 -12.10 -16.98 -2.20
C CYS A 239 -11.13 -17.67 -3.17
N VAL A 240 -10.24 -18.52 -2.67
CA VAL A 240 -9.24 -19.21 -3.50
C VAL A 240 -9.90 -20.24 -4.42
N ARG A 241 -10.91 -20.97 -3.94
CA ARG A 241 -11.61 -22.01 -4.70
C ARG A 241 -12.63 -21.45 -5.67
N ASP A 242 -13.29 -20.35 -5.32
CA ASP A 242 -14.33 -19.72 -6.12
C ASP A 242 -13.96 -18.30 -6.54
N LEU A 243 -13.47 -18.19 -7.78
CA LEU A 243 -13.08 -16.91 -8.36
C LEU A 243 -14.26 -15.93 -8.53
N GLU A 244 -15.50 -16.41 -8.68
CA GLU A 244 -16.66 -15.51 -8.73
C GLU A 244 -16.85 -14.82 -7.38
N THR A 245 -16.79 -15.59 -6.28
CA THR A 245 -16.81 -15.05 -4.92
C THR A 245 -15.65 -14.09 -4.68
N GLN A 246 -14.42 -14.46 -5.04
CA GLN A 246 -13.27 -13.58 -4.89
C GLN A 246 -13.44 -12.24 -5.62
N ILE A 247 -13.87 -12.26 -6.89
CA ILE A 247 -14.05 -11.04 -7.68
C ILE A 247 -15.21 -10.19 -7.13
N SER A 248 -16.27 -10.83 -6.65
CA SER A 248 -17.40 -10.14 -6.01
C SER A 248 -17.00 -9.42 -4.71
N LEU A 249 -16.24 -10.11 -3.84
CA LEU A 249 -15.80 -9.59 -2.54
C LEU A 249 -14.69 -8.54 -2.68
N THR A 250 -13.87 -8.59 -3.73
CA THR A 250 -12.80 -7.60 -3.98
C THR A 250 -13.19 -6.49 -4.95
N SER A 251 -14.39 -6.55 -5.54
CA SER A 251 -14.96 -5.45 -6.31
C SER A 251 -15.19 -4.23 -5.41
N ILE A 252 -14.79 -3.05 -5.87
CA ILE A 252 -14.94 -1.77 -5.17
C ILE A 252 -16.24 -1.03 -5.56
N ARG A 253 -16.91 -1.43 -6.65
CA ARG A 253 -18.10 -0.73 -7.14
C ARG A 253 -19.35 -1.08 -6.36
N VAL A 254 -20.26 -0.11 -6.26
CA VAL A 254 -21.61 -0.26 -5.70
C VAL A 254 -22.63 -0.03 -6.82
N LEU A 255 -23.54 -0.99 -7.02
CA LEU A 255 -24.39 -1.07 -8.22
C LEU A 255 -25.72 -0.31 -8.09
N SER A 256 -26.21 -0.10 -6.87
CA SER A 256 -27.47 0.59 -6.58
C SER A 256 -27.22 2.08 -6.33
N LYS A 257 -28.28 2.85 -6.00
CA LYS A 257 -28.16 4.18 -5.36
C LYS A 257 -27.59 4.00 -3.93
N GLY A 258 -26.40 3.42 -3.84
CA GLY A 258 -25.71 3.13 -2.60
C GLY A 258 -25.58 4.42 -1.81
N ARG A 259 -25.94 4.34 -0.54
CA ARG A 259 -25.69 5.40 0.42
C ARG A 259 -24.39 5.08 1.12
N VAL A 260 -23.69 6.13 1.54
CA VAL A 260 -22.59 5.98 2.50
C VAL A 260 -23.15 5.23 3.71
N SER A 261 -22.52 4.12 4.08
CA SER A 261 -23.01 3.25 5.16
C SER A 261 -22.51 3.70 6.53
N VAL A 262 -21.43 4.48 6.57
CA VAL A 262 -20.76 4.94 7.80
C VAL A 262 -20.18 6.33 7.61
N VAL A 263 -20.15 7.11 8.69
CA VAL A 263 -19.45 8.40 8.74
C VAL A 263 -18.18 8.22 9.56
N ILE A 264 -17.03 8.37 8.92
CA ILE A 264 -15.71 8.39 9.54
C ILE A 264 -15.58 9.72 10.29
N PRO A 265 -15.26 9.70 11.60
CA PRO A 265 -15.06 10.93 12.34
C PRO A 265 -13.88 11.74 11.76
N PRO A 266 -13.94 13.08 11.83
CA PRO A 266 -12.84 13.93 11.37
C PRO A 266 -11.55 13.54 12.06
N CYS A 267 -10.43 13.75 11.36
CA CYS A 267 -9.11 13.49 11.90
C CYS A 267 -8.52 14.80 12.41
N ASP A 268 -8.53 14.97 13.73
CA ASP A 268 -8.03 16.18 14.40
C ASP A 268 -6.50 16.26 14.43
N ALA A 269 -5.81 15.21 13.96
CA ALA A 269 -4.36 15.25 13.82
C ALA A 269 -3.96 16.27 12.75
N PRO A 270 -2.91 17.09 13.01
CA PRO A 270 -2.41 18.05 12.03
C PRO A 270 -2.09 17.35 10.71
N GLU A 271 -2.30 18.04 9.59
CA GLU A 271 -1.91 17.50 8.30
C GLU A 271 -0.40 17.29 8.29
N MET A 272 0.03 16.04 8.08
CA MET A 272 1.45 15.73 7.93
C MET A 272 1.94 16.38 6.64
N ASP A 273 2.78 17.40 6.77
CA ASP A 273 3.32 18.13 5.63
C ASP A 273 4.06 17.18 4.68
N SER A 274 3.83 17.39 3.39
CA SER A 274 4.39 16.66 2.27
C SER A 274 5.89 16.92 2.03
N GLY A 275 6.53 17.68 2.93
CA GLY A 275 7.96 17.96 2.98
C GLY A 275 8.79 16.71 3.18
N GLN A 276 9.31 16.18 2.07
CA GLN A 276 10.25 15.06 2.07
C GLN A 276 11.46 15.31 2.98
N PRO A 277 12.02 14.23 3.55
CA PRO A 277 13.40 13.89 3.25
C PRO A 277 13.37 12.80 2.19
N ALA A 278 13.84 13.13 0.99
CA ALA A 278 14.05 12.15 -0.06
C ALA A 278 15.00 11.07 0.47
N PHE A 279 14.60 9.81 0.40
CA PHE A 279 15.48 8.67 0.58
C PHE A 279 16.53 8.70 -0.53
N ARG A 280 17.63 9.44 -0.35
CA ARG A 280 18.77 9.42 -1.26
C ARG A 280 19.57 8.16 -0.97
N GLN A 281 19.43 7.17 -1.85
CA GLN A 281 20.34 6.05 -1.87
C GLN A 281 21.69 6.50 -2.39
N SER A 282 22.61 6.76 -1.47
CA SER A 282 24.03 6.69 -1.80
C SER A 282 24.51 5.28 -1.44
N SER A 283 25.13 4.62 -2.43
CA SER A 283 25.91 3.40 -2.22
C SER A 283 27.15 3.76 -1.39
N GLY A 284 26.99 3.77 -0.06
CA GLY A 284 28.03 4.11 0.91
C GLY A 284 28.36 2.92 1.80
N ALA A 285 29.65 2.76 2.11
CA ALA A 285 30.21 1.63 2.84
C ALA A 285 29.63 1.43 4.25
N ILE A 286 29.58 0.17 4.68
CA ILE A 286 29.33 -0.23 6.09
C ILE A 286 30.48 0.33 6.93
N SER A 287 30.19 1.24 7.86
CA SER A 287 31.16 1.72 8.83
C SER A 287 30.85 1.15 10.21
N HIS A 288 31.83 0.49 10.80
CA HIS A 288 31.77 0.05 12.20
C HIS A 288 32.09 1.26 13.07
N VAL A 289 31.13 1.75 13.84
CA VAL A 289 31.39 2.78 14.85
C VAL A 289 31.83 2.07 16.13
N GLN A 290 33.14 1.92 16.33
CA GLN A 290 33.67 1.46 17.61
C GLN A 290 33.78 2.64 18.58
N GLY A 291 33.08 2.55 19.71
CA GLY A 291 33.35 3.27 20.96
C GLY A 291 33.50 4.79 20.85
N GLY A 292 32.40 5.52 21.00
CA GLY A 292 32.41 6.98 21.10
C GLY A 292 31.18 7.54 21.82
N ASP A 293 31.16 8.86 22.01
CA ASP A 293 30.10 9.65 22.69
C ASP A 293 28.69 9.32 22.17
N ARG A 294 28.56 9.09 20.85
CA ARG A 294 27.31 8.69 20.18
C ARG A 294 26.74 7.35 20.69
N THR A 295 27.59 6.35 20.94
CA THR A 295 27.14 5.05 21.46
C THR A 295 26.56 5.21 22.86
N GLU A 296 27.14 6.07 23.69
CA GLU A 296 26.65 6.32 25.04
C GLU A 296 25.34 7.11 25.03
N ALA A 297 25.20 8.10 24.14
CA ALA A 297 23.95 8.83 23.95
C ALA A 297 22.78 7.90 23.56
N VAL A 298 23.02 7.00 22.60
CA VAL A 298 22.07 5.96 22.21
C VAL A 298 21.77 5.01 23.37
N ALA A 299 22.82 4.55 24.07
CA ALA A 299 22.65 3.62 25.19
C ALA A 299 21.84 4.22 26.34
N ARG A 300 22.05 5.50 26.66
CA ARG A 300 21.30 6.22 27.69
C ARG A 300 19.81 6.27 27.36
N GLU A 301 19.44 6.64 26.14
CA GLU A 301 18.01 6.74 25.78
C GLU A 301 17.32 5.39 25.66
N ILE A 302 18.02 4.38 25.14
CA ILE A 302 17.48 3.02 25.12
C ILE A 302 17.22 2.51 26.54
N ARG A 303 18.14 2.76 27.49
CA ARG A 303 17.96 2.36 28.89
C ARG A 303 16.75 3.06 29.54
N LEU A 304 16.52 4.34 29.21
CA LEU A 304 15.34 5.07 29.70
C LEU A 304 14.04 4.56 29.06
N ALA A 305 14.08 4.21 27.78
CA ALA A 305 12.93 3.74 27.02
C ALA A 305 12.53 2.28 27.34
N PHE A 306 13.51 1.44 27.70
CA PHE A 306 13.34 0.00 27.92
C PHE A 306 14.07 -0.46 29.19
N PRO A 307 13.76 0.09 30.37
CA PRO A 307 14.48 -0.18 31.61
C PRO A 307 14.54 -1.67 31.95
N GLU A 308 13.47 -2.41 31.69
CA GLU A 308 13.35 -3.85 31.93
C GLU A 308 14.38 -4.71 31.19
N CYS A 309 15.05 -4.13 30.18
CA CYS A 309 16.10 -4.81 29.44
C CYS A 309 17.47 -4.75 30.12
N PHE A 310 17.62 -3.97 31.21
CA PHE A 310 18.93 -3.61 31.78
C PHE A 310 19.05 -3.78 33.30
N ASP A 311 18.22 -4.62 33.91
CA ASP A 311 18.13 -4.78 35.37
C ASP A 311 19.34 -5.53 36.01
N GLN A 312 20.18 -6.22 35.24
CA GLN A 312 21.25 -7.09 35.75
C GLN A 312 22.63 -6.75 35.16
N GLY A 313 22.86 -5.48 34.79
CA GLY A 313 24.15 -5.03 34.26
C GLY A 313 24.33 -5.25 32.76
N GLU A 314 23.23 -5.46 32.04
CA GLU A 314 23.23 -5.42 30.58
C GLU A 314 23.66 -4.04 30.06
N ARG A 315 24.22 -4.02 28.85
CA ARG A 315 24.68 -2.80 28.18
C ARG A 315 24.54 -2.91 26.68
N ILE A 316 24.45 -1.76 26.03
CA ILE A 316 24.67 -1.67 24.60
C ILE A 316 26.15 -1.95 24.33
N GLU A 317 26.42 -2.98 23.52
CA GLU A 317 27.77 -3.41 23.16
C GLU A 317 28.30 -2.65 21.95
N ASN A 318 27.42 -2.35 20.99
CA ASN A 318 27.77 -1.69 19.73
C ASN A 318 26.54 -1.02 19.12
N VAL A 319 26.74 0.08 18.39
CA VAL A 319 25.72 0.72 17.56
C VAL A 319 26.24 0.77 16.12
N GLN A 320 25.59 0.05 15.21
CA GLN A 320 25.92 0.02 13.80
C GLN A 320 25.00 0.95 13.01
N GLU A 321 25.58 1.85 12.22
CA GLU A 321 24.83 2.72 11.31
C GLU A 321 24.67 2.03 9.95
N PHE A 322 23.47 2.11 9.39
CA PHE A 322 23.17 1.63 8.04
C PHE A 322 22.76 2.80 7.15
N ALA A 323 23.74 3.32 6.40
CA ALA A 323 23.55 4.32 5.34
C ALA A 323 22.77 5.59 5.76
N GLY A 324 22.94 6.06 7.00
CA GLY A 324 22.20 7.20 7.56
C GLY A 324 20.69 6.99 7.67
N SER A 325 20.19 5.78 7.40
CA SER A 325 18.76 5.47 7.34
C SER A 325 18.23 4.90 8.65
N TYR A 326 18.96 3.99 9.27
CA TYR A 326 18.65 3.41 10.57
C TYR A 326 19.91 2.95 11.28
N TYR A 327 19.79 2.70 12.58
CA TYR A 327 20.85 2.18 13.42
C TYR A 327 20.41 0.88 14.10
N LEU A 328 21.34 -0.06 14.28
CA LEU A 328 21.16 -1.25 15.10
C LEU A 328 22.02 -1.15 16.34
N ALA A 329 21.40 -1.06 17.51
CA ALA A 329 22.10 -1.14 18.78
C ALA A 329 22.06 -2.58 19.31
N HIS A 330 23.21 -3.23 19.30
CA HIS A 330 23.40 -4.57 19.83
C HIS A 330 23.58 -4.50 21.35
N THR A 331 22.96 -5.44 22.05
CA THR A 331 23.02 -5.53 23.51
C THR A 331 23.31 -6.97 23.93
N ASN A 332 23.89 -7.14 25.12
CA ASN A 332 23.97 -8.44 25.76
C ASN A 332 22.65 -8.86 26.44
N SER A 333 21.64 -8.00 26.44
CA SER A 333 20.33 -8.31 27.03
C SER A 333 19.59 -9.43 26.32
N LYS A 334 18.91 -10.25 27.12
CA LYS A 334 18.03 -11.35 26.67
C LYS A 334 16.56 -11.10 26.98
N TYR A 335 16.23 -10.01 27.67
CA TYR A 335 14.85 -9.68 28.02
C TYR A 335 14.08 -9.32 26.75
N CYS A 336 13.00 -10.04 26.48
CA CYS A 336 12.17 -9.80 25.30
C CYS A 336 10.76 -9.40 25.73
N ASN A 337 10.32 -8.23 25.29
CA ASN A 337 9.01 -7.66 25.63
C ASN A 337 7.85 -8.49 25.04
N ASN A 338 8.12 -9.22 23.95
CA ASN A 338 7.18 -10.22 23.45
C ASN A 338 6.94 -11.35 24.46
N LEU A 339 8.03 -11.82 25.08
CA LEU A 339 7.98 -12.94 26.02
C LEU A 339 7.66 -12.48 27.46
N GLY A 340 7.85 -11.19 27.77
CA GLY A 340 7.74 -10.62 29.11
C GLY A 340 8.78 -11.16 30.10
N ARG A 341 9.86 -11.76 29.59
CA ARG A 341 10.95 -12.35 30.40
C ARG A 341 12.21 -12.59 29.54
N PRO A 342 13.35 -12.91 30.17
CA PRO A 342 14.56 -13.30 29.44
C PRO A 342 14.41 -14.59 28.62
N HIS A 343 14.96 -14.58 27.42
CA HIS A 343 15.28 -15.82 26.69
C HIS A 343 16.45 -16.56 27.36
N ASN A 344 16.47 -17.89 27.23
CA ASN A 344 17.57 -18.70 27.78
C ASN A 344 18.89 -18.46 27.03
N SER A 345 18.83 -18.42 25.69
CA SER A 345 20.02 -18.35 24.81
C SER A 345 20.04 -17.11 23.91
N ASN A 346 18.89 -16.66 23.44
CA ASN A 346 18.81 -15.58 22.45
C ASN A 346 18.91 -14.19 23.07
N ARG A 347 19.54 -13.28 22.34
CA ARG A 347 19.62 -11.86 22.69
C ARG A 347 18.55 -11.06 21.94
N ILE A 348 18.31 -9.85 22.43
CA ILE A 348 17.58 -8.81 21.72
C ILE A 348 18.54 -7.83 21.05
N TYR A 349 18.00 -6.95 20.21
CA TYR A 349 18.69 -5.80 19.65
C TYR A 349 17.70 -4.66 19.50
N PHE A 350 18.18 -3.42 19.43
CA PHE A 350 17.34 -2.27 19.20
C PHE A 350 17.53 -1.75 17.77
N TYR A 351 16.41 -1.45 17.13
CA TYR A 351 16.33 -0.83 15.82
C TYR A 351 15.93 0.63 16.00
N LEU A 352 16.72 1.57 15.49
CA LEU A 352 16.48 3.00 15.62
C LEU A 352 16.30 3.61 14.23
N SER A 353 15.20 4.30 13.98
CA SER A 353 14.87 4.84 12.67
C SER A 353 13.94 6.03 12.82
N ALA A 354 14.18 7.08 12.02
CA ALA A 354 13.28 8.23 11.89
C ALA A 354 12.81 8.84 13.23
N GLY A 355 13.69 8.89 14.23
CA GLY A 355 13.36 9.44 15.56
C GLY A 355 12.63 8.51 16.52
N TYR A 356 12.58 7.20 16.25
CA TYR A 356 12.01 6.19 17.14
C TYR A 356 12.97 5.03 17.39
N MET A 357 12.82 4.40 18.56
CA MET A 357 13.56 3.22 19.01
C MET A 357 12.62 2.04 19.22
N PHE A 358 13.05 0.85 18.82
CA PHE A 358 12.25 -0.38 18.89
C PHE A 358 13.10 -1.55 19.36
N GLN A 359 12.57 -2.41 20.23
CA GLN A 359 13.18 -3.70 20.56
C GLN A 359 12.79 -4.74 19.52
N LYS A 360 13.77 -5.52 19.05
CA LYS A 360 13.61 -6.71 18.23
C LYS A 360 14.38 -7.88 18.85
N CYS A 361 14.14 -9.10 18.37
CA CYS A 361 14.70 -10.30 18.99
C CYS A 361 15.32 -11.24 17.95
N TYR A 362 16.43 -11.89 18.29
CA TYR A 362 17.09 -12.90 17.44
C TYR A 362 16.47 -14.30 17.55
N CYS A 363 15.45 -14.49 18.38
CA CYS A 363 14.83 -15.79 18.57
C CYS A 363 14.04 -16.24 17.33
N THR A 364 14.48 -17.34 16.71
CA THR A 364 13.88 -17.99 15.54
C THR A 364 12.94 -19.15 15.91
N CYS A 365 12.64 -19.37 17.20
CA CYS A 365 11.78 -20.48 17.60
C CYS A 365 10.34 -20.28 17.08
N GLU A 366 9.80 -21.30 16.42
CA GLU A 366 8.44 -21.34 15.88
C GLU A 366 7.42 -21.74 16.97
N THR A 367 7.34 -20.96 18.04
CA THR A 367 6.39 -21.20 19.14
C THR A 367 5.74 -19.90 19.60
N LEU A 368 4.44 -19.95 19.85
CA LEU A 368 3.68 -18.83 20.45
C LEU A 368 3.59 -18.92 21.97
N LYS A 369 4.08 -20.02 22.58
CA LYS A 369 3.90 -20.28 24.01
C LYS A 369 4.58 -19.18 24.86
N GLY A 370 3.77 -18.45 25.62
CA GLY A 370 4.23 -17.37 26.49
C GLY A 370 4.60 -16.07 25.77
N ARG A 371 4.21 -15.90 24.50
CA ARG A 371 4.45 -14.68 23.71
C ARG A 371 3.16 -13.87 23.59
N SER A 372 3.27 -12.56 23.74
CA SER A 372 2.15 -11.62 23.65
C SER A 372 1.83 -11.19 22.22
N GLN A 373 2.82 -11.21 21.32
CA GLN A 373 2.76 -10.70 19.96
C GLN A 373 3.54 -11.60 18.99
N GLY A 374 2.93 -12.72 18.58
CA GLY A 374 3.45 -13.58 17.52
C GLY A 374 4.84 -14.18 17.80
N LEU A 375 5.53 -14.63 16.74
CA LEU A 375 6.88 -15.18 16.81
C LEU A 375 7.92 -14.05 17.03
N CYS A 376 8.96 -14.29 17.84
CA CYS A 376 9.97 -13.25 18.14
C CYS A 376 10.78 -12.81 16.92
N GLN A 377 11.02 -13.68 15.94
CA GLN A 377 11.73 -13.31 14.72
C GLN A 377 10.98 -12.25 13.90
N HIS A 378 9.66 -12.12 14.12
CA HIS A 378 8.81 -11.11 13.49
C HIS A 378 8.38 -10.03 14.47
N TYR A 379 8.76 -10.16 15.73
CA TYR A 379 8.38 -9.23 16.77
C TYR A 379 9.15 -7.91 16.65
N ARG A 380 8.42 -6.84 16.94
CA ARG A 380 8.95 -5.51 17.17
C ARG A 380 8.13 -4.89 18.29
N SER A 381 8.79 -4.27 19.27
CA SER A 381 8.07 -3.53 20.31
C SER A 381 7.32 -2.33 19.72
N ARG A 382 6.44 -1.73 20.52
CA ARG A 382 5.99 -0.36 20.28
C ARG A 382 7.20 0.58 20.14
N GLY A 383 7.11 1.54 19.24
CA GLY A 383 8.14 2.57 19.07
C GLY A 383 8.14 3.54 20.25
N VAL A 384 9.32 3.84 20.76
CA VAL A 384 9.53 4.90 21.74
C VAL A 384 10.24 6.07 21.04
N LYS A 385 9.64 7.26 21.12
CA LYS A 385 10.20 8.47 20.50
C LYS A 385 11.52 8.83 21.17
N MET A 386 12.51 9.14 20.34
CA MET A 386 13.83 9.62 20.76
C MET A 386 13.75 11.08 21.19
N SER A 387 14.68 11.54 22.03
CA SER A 387 14.81 12.98 22.25
C SER A 387 15.18 13.68 20.95
N GLU A 388 14.79 14.95 20.84
CA GLU A 388 15.18 15.79 19.70
C GLU A 388 16.70 15.92 19.56
N ALA A 389 17.44 15.89 20.67
CA ALA A 389 18.90 15.94 20.66
C ALA A 389 19.48 14.69 19.98
N LEU A 390 19.08 13.49 20.43
CA LEU A 390 19.56 12.24 19.85
C LEU A 390 19.06 12.05 18.42
N ARG A 391 17.82 12.45 18.12
CA ARG A 391 17.26 12.43 16.77
C ARG A 391 18.08 13.29 15.80
N LYS A 392 18.40 14.53 16.17
CA LYS A 392 19.22 15.44 15.35
C LYS A 392 20.64 14.93 15.19
N GLU A 393 21.19 14.29 16.22
CA GLU A 393 22.52 13.69 16.17
C GLU A 393 22.59 12.49 15.21
N LEU A 394 21.60 11.59 15.27
CA LEU A 394 21.57 10.39 14.45
C LEU A 394 21.04 10.64 13.03
N PHE A 395 20.17 11.63 12.85
CA PHE A 395 19.49 11.95 11.59
C PHE A 395 19.58 13.46 11.26
N PRO A 396 20.80 14.01 11.06
CA PRO A 396 20.99 15.41 10.71
C PRO A 396 20.45 15.68 9.29
N GLY A 397 19.26 16.28 9.19
CA GLY A 397 18.60 16.55 7.91
C GLY A 397 17.07 16.41 7.92
N ALA A 398 16.50 15.86 8.99
CA ALA A 398 15.06 15.87 9.24
C ALA A 398 14.71 17.07 10.16
N GLY A 399 14.54 18.30 9.64
CA GLY A 399 14.08 19.46 10.44
C GLY A 399 12.62 19.25 10.88
N ALA A 400 12.21 19.45 12.15
CA ALA A 400 12.16 20.68 12.94
C ALA A 400 11.18 21.71 12.35
N ASP A 401 9.98 21.71 12.94
CA ASP A 401 8.78 22.45 12.58
C ASP A 401 8.99 23.97 12.68
N GLY A 402 8.56 24.70 11.65
CA GLY A 402 8.54 26.16 11.63
C GLY A 402 7.17 26.66 12.07
N GLU A 403 7.10 27.19 13.28
CA GLU A 403 6.03 28.11 13.70
C GLU A 403 6.12 29.38 12.84
N GLN A 404 5.14 29.62 11.98
CA GLN A 404 4.75 30.96 11.54
C GLN A 404 3.23 31.03 11.52
N GLU A 405 2.69 31.95 12.31
CA GLU A 405 1.30 32.40 12.26
C GLU A 405 1.06 33.05 10.89
N GLU A 406 0.08 32.57 10.12
CA GLU A 406 -0.46 33.31 8.99
C GLU A 406 -1.99 33.38 9.11
N GLU A 407 -2.47 34.62 9.07
CA GLU A 407 -3.87 35.02 9.05
C GLU A 407 -4.61 34.47 7.83
N VAL A 408 -5.89 34.21 8.07
CA VAL A 408 -6.87 33.69 7.12
C VAL A 408 -7.22 34.76 6.07
N GLU A 409 -7.01 34.45 4.78
CA GLU A 409 -7.84 35.00 3.71
C GLU A 409 -8.44 33.85 2.88
N GLU A 410 -9.70 33.54 3.18
CA GLU A 410 -10.58 32.72 2.34
C GLU A 410 -10.98 33.50 1.08
N ALA A 411 -11.13 32.74 -0.02
CA ALA A 411 -11.77 33.08 -1.30
C ALA A 411 -10.84 33.57 -2.42
N GLU A 412 -10.23 32.64 -3.16
CA GLU A 412 -9.92 32.82 -4.60
C GLU A 412 -9.65 31.51 -5.40
N GLU A 413 -9.58 30.33 -4.77
CA GLU A 413 -9.25 29.06 -5.47
C GLU A 413 -10.34 28.51 -6.42
N ALA A 414 -11.55 29.08 -6.44
CA ALA A 414 -12.63 28.61 -7.31
C ALA A 414 -12.47 29.06 -8.78
N GLU A 415 -11.73 30.14 -9.06
CA GLU A 415 -11.58 30.67 -10.42
C GLU A 415 -10.37 30.09 -11.18
N GLU A 416 -9.27 29.75 -10.50
CA GLU A 416 -8.06 29.23 -11.16
C GLU A 416 -8.23 27.82 -11.77
N VAL A 417 -9.06 26.98 -11.15
CA VAL A 417 -9.38 25.63 -11.67
C VAL A 417 -10.20 25.70 -12.96
N ASP A 418 -11.00 26.76 -13.14
CA ASP A 418 -11.82 26.96 -14.33
C ASP A 418 -11.00 27.59 -15.48
N GLU A 419 -9.98 28.40 -15.17
CA GLU A 419 -9.05 28.93 -16.16
C GLU A 419 -8.07 27.86 -16.69
N TRP A 420 -7.60 26.94 -15.84
CA TRP A 420 -6.83 25.76 -16.27
C TRP A 420 -7.62 24.87 -17.25
N ARG A 421 -8.94 24.72 -17.03
CA ARG A 421 -9.85 23.99 -17.93
C ARG A 421 -10.05 24.69 -19.28
N ARG A 422 -10.07 26.03 -19.32
CA ARG A 422 -10.24 26.81 -20.56
C ARG A 422 -8.98 26.82 -21.44
N LYS A 423 -7.77 26.78 -20.85
CA LYS A 423 -6.50 26.95 -21.59
C LYS A 423 -6.00 25.72 -22.39
N LYS A 424 -6.65 24.55 -22.29
CA LYS A 424 -6.43 23.43 -23.23
C LYS A 424 -7.67 23.15 -24.04
N LYS A 425 -7.73 23.63 -25.30
CA LYS A 425 -8.61 23.02 -26.31
C LYS A 425 -8.31 21.52 -26.32
N PRO A 426 -9.24 20.63 -25.90
CA PRO A 426 -8.98 19.21 -26.01
C PRO A 426 -8.92 18.91 -27.51
N ALA A 427 -7.74 18.50 -27.99
CA ALA A 427 -7.66 17.81 -29.26
C ALA A 427 -8.75 16.72 -29.24
N LYS A 428 -9.63 16.68 -30.24
CA LYS A 428 -10.67 15.65 -30.42
C LYS A 428 -10.00 14.28 -30.54
N LYS A 429 -9.49 13.72 -29.44
CA LYS A 429 -8.94 12.38 -29.36
C LYS A 429 -10.12 11.43 -29.37
N ARG A 430 -10.47 10.94 -30.57
CA ARG A 430 -11.34 9.77 -30.74
C ARG A 430 -10.75 8.63 -29.92
N GLY A 431 -11.34 8.29 -28.78
CA GLY A 431 -10.93 7.15 -27.96
C GLY A 431 -11.74 5.90 -28.28
N ILE A 432 -11.19 4.74 -27.92
CA ILE A 432 -11.83 3.44 -28.10
C ILE A 432 -12.51 3.06 -26.78
N ILE A 433 -13.82 2.83 -26.81
CA ILE A 433 -14.56 2.23 -25.68
C ILE A 433 -15.02 0.84 -26.09
N ILE A 434 -14.89 -0.12 -25.18
CA ILE A 434 -15.52 -1.43 -25.34
C ILE A 434 -16.84 -1.39 -24.56
N SER A 435 -17.95 -1.46 -25.29
CA SER A 435 -19.29 -1.52 -24.68
C SER A 435 -19.69 -2.97 -24.52
N MET A 436 -19.93 -3.38 -23.27
CA MET A 436 -20.29 -4.75 -22.93
C MET A 436 -21.80 -5.01 -22.90
N ALA A 437 -22.62 -3.97 -23.10
CA ALA A 437 -24.08 -4.02 -22.93
C ALA A 437 -24.78 -5.11 -23.76
N LYS A 438 -24.25 -5.47 -24.93
CA LYS A 438 -24.83 -6.51 -25.82
C LYS A 438 -24.25 -7.91 -25.60
N TYR A 439 -23.15 -8.04 -24.85
CA TYR A 439 -22.42 -9.30 -24.67
C TYR A 439 -22.78 -10.02 -23.36
N LEU A 440 -23.16 -9.24 -22.35
CA LEU A 440 -23.64 -9.71 -21.06
C LEU A 440 -25.16 -9.89 -21.17
N LYS A 441 -25.62 -10.98 -21.76
CA LYS A 441 -27.06 -11.31 -21.76
C LYS A 441 -27.46 -11.83 -20.39
#